data_AF-A0A1E3XAL2-F1
#
_entry.id   AF-A0A1E3XAL2-F1
#
_cell.length_a   1.000
_cell.length_b   1.000
_cell.length_c   1.000
_cell.angle_alpha   90.00
_cell.angle_beta   90.00
_cell.angle_gamma   90.00
#
_symmetry.space_group_name_H-M   'P 1'
#
loop_
_entity.id
_entity.type
_entity.pdbx_description
1 polymer ?
#
loop_
_entity_poly.entity_id
_entity_poly.type
_entity_poly.pdbx_seq_one_letter_code
_entity_poly.pdbx_strand_id
1 'polypeptide(L)'
;MENLWKLFGRMIRDYYGGFARSENRCLKRDFLGILKIGEAIQINDAVLFAKRMEKLRKRLIALWSRFKEGIISREELIEKSKPIKYAMKRCLKDYMHSEQRCVRTLARKLLKRFDHLFTFISHEGVHPTNNSAERGIRPAVQWRKVCFGNRSDNGAVLTSRLLTATRTCWLQKRNPLEFLVESIKGYRSGSLAPSLL
;
A
#
# COMPACT_ATOMS: atom_id res chain seq x y z
N MET A 1 1.84 16.26 23.62
CA MET A 1 0.94 15.44 22.75
C MET A 1 1.34 15.44 21.28
N GLU A 2 1.88 16.53 20.73
CA GLU A 2 2.23 16.65 19.30
C GLU A 2 3.41 15.77 18.84
N ASN A 3 4.37 15.49 19.72
CA ASN A 3 5.52 14.62 19.43
C ASN A 3 5.17 13.12 19.36
N LEU A 4 4.17 12.69 20.13
CA LEU A 4 3.67 11.30 20.12
C LEU A 4 2.97 10.95 18.79
N TRP A 5 2.31 11.92 18.16
CA TRP A 5 1.69 11.75 16.85
C TRP A 5 2.72 11.64 15.73
N LYS A 6 3.82 12.39 15.81
CA LYS A 6 4.95 12.26 14.88
C LYS A 6 5.63 10.90 15.03
N LEU A 7 5.85 10.44 16.26
CA LEU A 7 6.43 9.12 16.54
C LEU A 7 5.53 7.97 16.06
N PHE A 8 4.22 8.03 16.30
CA PHE A 8 3.29 7.00 15.84
C PHE A 8 3.08 7.02 14.32
N GLY A 9 3.03 8.21 13.71
CA GLY A 9 2.97 8.38 12.26
C GLY A 9 4.27 8.05 11.54
N ARG A 10 5.41 8.09 12.23
CA ARG A 10 6.72 7.60 11.77
C ARG A 10 6.81 6.09 11.94
N MET A 11 6.37 5.55 13.08
CA MET A 11 6.28 4.11 13.34
C MET A 11 5.43 3.40 12.30
N ILE A 12 4.20 3.84 12.03
CA ILE A 12 3.36 3.25 10.98
C ILE A 12 4.04 3.31 9.60
N ARG A 13 4.74 4.40 9.31
CA ARG A 13 5.40 4.65 8.03
C ARG A 13 6.68 3.82 7.87
N ASP A 14 7.42 3.60 8.94
CA ASP A 14 8.64 2.78 8.93
C ASP A 14 8.28 1.29 8.99
N TYR A 15 7.21 0.91 9.70
CA TYR A 15 6.74 -0.49 9.81
C TYR A 15 6.00 -0.99 8.56
N TYR A 16 5.08 -0.20 8.03
CA TYR A 16 4.29 -0.57 6.84
C TYR A 16 4.82 0.03 5.54
N GLY A 17 5.74 1.01 5.59
CA GLY A 17 6.30 1.63 4.39
C GLY A 17 7.26 0.73 3.60
N GLY A 18 7.74 -0.36 4.21
CA GLY A 18 8.42 -1.45 3.50
C GLY A 18 7.45 -2.37 2.72
N PHE A 19 6.20 -2.48 3.17
CA PHE A 19 5.21 -3.42 2.60
C PHE A 19 4.23 -2.77 1.60
N ALA A 20 4.31 -1.46 1.38
CA ALA A 20 3.23 -0.68 0.77
C ALA A 20 3.73 0.30 -0.30
N ARG A 21 4.09 -0.18 -1.50
CA ARG A 21 4.38 0.73 -2.62
C ARG A 21 3.57 0.45 -3.90
N SER A 22 2.59 -0.43 -3.84
CA SER A 22 1.73 -0.76 -4.98
C SER A 22 0.33 -0.12 -4.85
N GLU A 23 0.11 1.02 -5.49
CA GLU A 23 -1.04 1.91 -5.26
C GLU A 23 -2.33 1.53 -6.03
N ASN A 24 -2.39 0.43 -6.78
CA ASN A 24 -3.41 0.27 -7.84
C ASN A 24 -4.88 0.28 -7.40
N ARG A 25 -5.22 -0.12 -6.16
CA ARG A 25 -6.60 -0.02 -5.64
C ARG A 25 -6.99 1.44 -5.39
N CYS A 26 -6.09 2.23 -4.82
CA CYS A 26 -6.28 3.66 -4.64
C CYS A 26 -6.37 4.37 -6.00
N LEU A 27 -5.57 3.96 -6.98
CA LEU A 27 -5.62 4.52 -8.35
C LEU A 27 -6.99 4.31 -9.01
N LYS A 28 -7.61 3.12 -8.89
CA LYS A 28 -8.97 2.89 -9.40
C LYS A 28 -9.95 3.89 -8.77
N ARG A 29 -9.89 4.09 -7.46
CA ARG A 29 -10.76 5.04 -6.75
C ARG A 29 -10.52 6.48 -7.21
N ASP A 30 -9.26 6.87 -7.34
CA ASP A 30 -8.88 8.22 -7.77
C ASP A 30 -9.38 8.51 -9.20
N PHE A 31 -9.17 7.58 -10.14
CA PHE A 31 -9.64 7.72 -11.52
C PHE A 31 -11.16 7.74 -11.61
N LEU A 32 -11.87 6.86 -10.91
CA LEU A 32 -13.34 6.86 -10.89
C LEU A 32 -13.91 8.11 -10.20
N GLY A 33 -13.23 8.63 -9.18
CA GLY A 33 -13.58 9.90 -8.54
C GLY A 33 -13.48 11.07 -9.51
N ILE A 34 -12.37 11.17 -10.25
CA ILE A 34 -12.20 12.20 -11.29
C ILE A 34 -13.20 12.02 -12.42
N LEU A 35 -13.48 10.77 -12.84
CA LEU A 35 -14.48 10.49 -13.87
C LEU A 35 -15.86 11.02 -13.46
N LYS A 36 -16.31 10.70 -12.23
CA LYS A 36 -17.60 11.15 -11.71
C LYS A 36 -17.70 12.68 -11.62
N ILE A 37 -16.62 13.34 -11.19
CA ILE A 37 -16.56 14.81 -11.14
C ILE A 37 -16.57 15.40 -12.55
N GLY A 38 -15.81 14.81 -13.47
CA GLY A 38 -15.73 15.25 -14.87
C GLY A 38 -17.07 15.11 -15.59
N GLU A 39 -17.79 14.00 -15.38
CA GLU A 39 -19.13 13.78 -15.92
C GLU A 39 -20.15 14.76 -15.33
N ALA A 40 -20.11 14.99 -14.01
CA ALA A 40 -21.02 15.93 -13.34
C ALA A 40 -20.81 17.39 -13.77
N ILE A 41 -19.57 17.80 -14.04
CA ILE A 41 -19.22 19.18 -14.45
C ILE A 41 -19.08 19.28 -15.99
N GLN A 42 -19.36 18.19 -16.74
CA GLN A 42 -19.22 18.09 -18.20
C GLN A 42 -17.84 18.52 -18.74
N ILE A 43 -16.78 18.25 -17.99
CA ILE A 43 -15.41 18.55 -18.41
C ILE A 43 -14.83 17.36 -19.15
N ASN A 44 -14.74 17.48 -20.48
CA ASN A 44 -14.22 16.43 -21.36
C ASN A 44 -12.79 15.99 -21.00
N ASP A 45 -11.90 16.92 -20.66
CA ASP A 45 -10.51 16.60 -20.33
C ASP A 45 -10.37 15.68 -19.11
N ALA A 46 -11.13 15.93 -18.04
CA ALA A 46 -11.12 15.11 -16.84
C ALA A 46 -11.67 13.70 -17.12
N VAL A 47 -12.72 13.61 -17.93
CA VAL A 47 -13.33 12.34 -18.36
C VAL A 47 -12.35 11.53 -19.22
N LEU A 48 -11.72 12.17 -20.21
CA LEU A 48 -10.75 11.53 -21.10
C LEU A 48 -9.52 11.02 -20.33
N PHE A 49 -8.97 11.85 -19.45
CA PHE A 49 -7.86 11.47 -18.57
C PHE A 49 -8.21 10.24 -17.73
N ALA A 50 -9.35 10.28 -17.03
CA ALA A 50 -9.77 9.20 -16.15
C ALA A 50 -10.03 7.89 -16.91
N LYS A 51 -10.74 7.95 -18.05
CA LYS A 51 -11.01 6.78 -18.90
C LYS A 51 -9.71 6.17 -19.44
N ARG A 52 -8.79 7.00 -19.93
CA ARG A 52 -7.50 6.55 -20.48
C ARG A 52 -6.64 5.88 -19.40
N MET A 53 -6.51 6.51 -18.24
CA MET A 53 -5.75 5.96 -17.11
C MET A 53 -6.35 4.66 -16.57
N GLU A 54 -7.68 4.58 -16.45
CA GLU A 54 -8.36 3.35 -16.01
C GLU A 54 -8.21 2.21 -17.02
N LYS A 55 -8.26 2.50 -18.33
CA LYS A 55 -8.00 1.50 -19.38
C LYS A 55 -6.59 0.92 -19.27
N LEU A 56 -5.58 1.78 -19.10
CA LEU A 56 -4.19 1.35 -18.94
C LEU A 56 -3.98 0.54 -17.66
N ARG A 57 -4.60 0.97 -16.55
CA ARG A 57 -4.58 0.22 -15.28
C ARG A 57 -5.20 -1.17 -15.43
N LYS A 58 -6.36 -1.30 -16.07
CA LYS A 58 -7.00 -2.61 -16.32
C LYS A 58 -6.11 -3.54 -17.14
N ARG A 59 -5.48 -3.03 -18.20
CA ARG A 59 -4.51 -3.81 -19.01
C ARG A 59 -3.34 -4.31 -18.17
N LEU A 60 -2.80 -3.46 -17.30
CA LEU A 60 -1.70 -3.83 -16.43
C LEU A 60 -2.08 -4.92 -15.42
N ILE A 61 -3.26 -4.81 -14.81
CA ILE A 61 -3.77 -5.82 -13.87
C ILE A 61 -4.04 -7.14 -14.58
N ALA A 62 -4.62 -7.12 -15.77
CA ALA A 62 -4.85 -8.33 -16.56
C ALA A 62 -3.52 -9.03 -16.92
N LEU A 63 -2.49 -8.26 -17.29
CA LEU A 63 -1.16 -8.80 -17.56
C LEU A 63 -0.55 -9.45 -16.30
N TRP A 64 -0.71 -8.81 -15.14
CA TRP A 64 -0.25 -9.38 -13.86
C TRP A 64 -1.03 -10.64 -13.47
N SER A 65 -2.34 -10.71 -13.70
CA SER A 65 -3.13 -11.93 -13.46
C SER A 65 -2.61 -13.12 -14.28
N ARG A 66 -2.28 -12.90 -15.55
CA ARG A 66 -1.69 -13.96 -16.41
C ARG A 66 -0.36 -14.47 -15.85
N PHE A 67 0.49 -13.59 -15.32
CA PHE A 67 1.72 -13.99 -14.64
C PHE A 67 1.42 -14.84 -13.39
N LYS A 68 0.44 -14.44 -12.58
CA LYS A 68 0.04 -15.18 -11.38
C LYS A 68 -0.55 -16.56 -11.68
N GLU A 69 -1.20 -16.71 -12.81
CA GLU A 69 -1.75 -17.99 -13.32
C GLU A 69 -0.66 -18.86 -13.97
N GLY A 70 0.60 -18.40 -14.05
CA GLY A 70 1.70 -19.13 -14.67
C GLY A 70 1.68 -19.14 -16.19
N ILE A 71 0.82 -18.31 -16.82
CA ILE A 71 0.67 -18.25 -18.29
C ILE A 71 1.85 -17.54 -18.95
N ILE A 72 2.49 -16.61 -18.25
CA ILE A 72 3.65 -15.85 -18.75
C ILE A 72 4.76 -15.84 -17.71
N SER A 73 6.02 -15.76 -18.17
CA SER A 73 7.16 -15.60 -17.27
C SER A 73 7.24 -14.20 -16.67
N ARG A 74 8.14 -14.02 -15.69
CA ARG A 74 8.39 -12.70 -15.10
C ARG A 74 9.09 -11.76 -16.08
N GLU A 75 9.99 -12.28 -16.91
CA GLU A 75 10.66 -11.55 -17.98
C GLU A 75 9.62 -11.03 -18.98
N GLU A 76 8.67 -11.88 -19.38
CA GLU A 76 7.56 -11.49 -20.25
C GLU A 76 6.66 -10.44 -19.60
N LEU A 77 6.35 -10.58 -18.30
CA LEU A 77 5.60 -9.57 -17.56
C LEU A 77 6.31 -8.21 -17.59
N ILE A 78 7.62 -8.18 -17.35
CA ILE A 78 8.44 -6.96 -17.39
C ILE A 78 8.38 -6.34 -18.79
N GLU A 79 8.68 -7.10 -19.84
CA GLU A 79 8.71 -6.60 -21.22
C GLU A 79 7.33 -6.12 -21.68
N LYS A 80 6.28 -6.92 -21.51
CA LYS A 80 4.91 -6.57 -21.92
C LYS A 80 4.33 -5.40 -21.10
N SER A 81 4.87 -5.12 -19.91
CA SER A 81 4.47 -3.96 -19.10
C SER A 81 5.05 -2.62 -19.60
N LYS A 82 6.22 -2.63 -20.25
CA LYS A 82 6.90 -1.42 -20.75
C LYS A 82 5.97 -0.50 -21.55
N PRO A 83 5.30 -0.94 -22.63
CA PRO A 83 4.43 -0.05 -23.42
C PRO A 83 3.26 0.53 -22.60
N ILE A 84 2.74 -0.22 -21.62
CA ILE A 84 1.69 0.26 -20.72
C ILE A 84 2.24 1.37 -19.81
N LYS A 85 3.42 1.16 -19.22
CA LYS A 85 4.12 2.16 -18.41
C LYS A 85 4.40 3.42 -19.22
N TYR A 86 4.94 3.30 -20.44
CA TYR A 86 5.18 4.46 -21.31
C TYR A 86 3.89 5.23 -21.62
N ALA A 87 2.81 4.53 -21.98
CA ALA A 87 1.52 5.16 -22.24
C ALA A 87 0.95 5.88 -21.00
N MET A 88 1.09 5.29 -19.80
CA MET A 88 0.69 5.93 -18.55
C MET A 88 1.54 7.17 -18.28
N LYS A 89 2.87 7.08 -18.41
CA LYS A 89 3.79 8.22 -18.19
C LYS A 89 3.48 9.37 -19.15
N ARG A 90 3.26 9.07 -20.42
CA ARG A 90 2.87 10.06 -21.43
C ARG A 90 1.55 10.74 -21.07
N CYS A 91 0.51 9.95 -20.78
CA CYS A 91 -0.77 10.50 -20.35
C CYS A 91 -0.64 11.38 -19.10
N LEU A 92 0.17 10.99 -18.11
CA LEU A 92 0.38 11.83 -16.93
C LEU A 92 1.09 13.14 -17.27
N LYS A 93 2.07 13.14 -18.20
CA LYS A 93 2.74 14.35 -18.67
C LYS A 93 1.78 15.27 -19.44
N ASP A 94 0.98 14.71 -20.35
CA ASP A 94 0.00 15.47 -21.13
C ASP A 94 -0.96 16.27 -20.22
N TYR A 95 -1.30 15.73 -19.05
CA TYR A 95 -2.27 16.33 -18.12
C TYR A 95 -1.63 17.00 -16.88
N MET A 96 -0.29 17.11 -16.79
CA MET A 96 0.37 17.71 -15.61
C MET A 96 0.22 19.23 -15.52
N HIS A 97 -0.28 19.86 -16.59
CA HIS A 97 -0.61 21.28 -16.69
C HIS A 97 -2.09 21.52 -16.99
N SER A 98 -2.95 20.49 -16.85
CA SER A 98 -4.40 20.63 -17.05
C SER A 98 -4.98 21.78 -16.22
N GLU A 99 -5.93 22.52 -16.79
CA GLU A 99 -6.68 23.58 -16.12
C GLU A 99 -7.41 23.06 -14.86
N GLN A 100 -7.89 21.81 -14.92
CA GLN A 100 -8.58 21.18 -13.81
C GLN A 100 -7.62 20.79 -12.70
N ARG A 101 -7.78 21.45 -11.55
CA ARG A 101 -6.94 21.23 -10.37
C ARG A 101 -6.88 19.76 -9.94
N CYS A 102 -8.00 19.03 -9.98
CA CYS A 102 -8.04 17.62 -9.58
C CYS A 102 -7.19 16.72 -10.48
N VAL A 103 -7.29 16.90 -11.80
CA VAL A 103 -6.50 16.18 -12.82
C VAL A 103 -5.03 16.51 -12.68
N ARG A 104 -4.69 17.80 -12.69
CA ARG A 104 -3.32 18.31 -12.54
C ARG A 104 -2.64 17.79 -11.27
N THR A 105 -3.35 17.83 -10.15
CA THR A 105 -2.81 17.39 -8.85
C THR A 105 -2.55 15.90 -8.86
N LEU A 106 -3.48 15.08 -9.38
CA LEU A 106 -3.27 13.64 -9.47
C LEU A 106 -2.12 13.31 -10.44
N ALA A 107 -2.10 13.94 -11.61
CA ALA A 107 -1.06 13.72 -12.62
C ALA A 107 0.34 13.97 -12.05
N ARG A 108 0.57 15.13 -11.41
CA ARG A 108 1.83 15.47 -10.76
C ARG A 108 2.18 14.51 -9.61
N LYS A 109 1.19 14.16 -8.78
CA LYS A 109 1.37 13.24 -7.66
C LYS A 109 1.81 11.85 -8.13
N LEU A 110 1.25 11.35 -9.22
CA LEU A 110 1.59 10.05 -9.80
C LEU A 110 2.93 10.08 -10.54
N LEU A 111 3.26 11.17 -11.24
CA LEU A 111 4.58 11.34 -11.85
C LEU A 111 5.70 11.30 -10.81
N LYS A 112 5.51 11.95 -9.66
CA LYS A 112 6.51 11.98 -8.57
C LYS A 112 6.81 10.58 -8.00
N ARG A 113 5.86 9.64 -8.06
CA ARG A 113 6.01 8.28 -7.54
C ARG A 113 5.99 7.21 -8.64
N PHE A 114 6.20 7.62 -9.89
CA PHE A 114 5.91 6.79 -11.05
C PHE A 114 6.63 5.44 -11.02
N ASP A 115 7.93 5.45 -10.69
CA ASP A 115 8.73 4.23 -10.67
C ASP A 115 8.28 3.25 -9.57
N HIS A 116 7.72 3.76 -8.47
CA HIS A 116 7.22 2.93 -7.38
C HIS A 116 5.89 2.24 -7.69
N LEU A 117 5.04 2.82 -8.54
CA LEU A 117 3.72 2.28 -8.90
C LEU A 117 3.79 0.84 -9.47
N PHE A 118 4.94 0.46 -10.02
CA PHE A 118 5.16 -0.78 -10.75
C PHE A 118 6.12 -1.74 -10.05
N THR A 119 6.43 -1.50 -8.76
CA THR A 119 7.36 -2.34 -7.98
C THR A 119 6.96 -3.83 -7.98
N PHE A 120 5.66 -4.12 -8.01
CA PHE A 120 5.10 -5.48 -8.07
C PHE A 120 5.45 -6.27 -9.35
N ILE A 121 5.90 -5.59 -10.40
CA ILE A 121 6.30 -6.22 -11.66
C ILE A 121 7.67 -6.88 -11.50
N SER A 122 8.61 -6.19 -10.86
CA SER A 122 10.00 -6.62 -10.74
C SER A 122 10.30 -7.36 -9.43
N HIS A 123 9.54 -7.12 -8.37
CA HIS A 123 9.80 -7.73 -7.06
C HIS A 123 8.84 -8.88 -6.77
N GLU A 124 9.37 -9.98 -6.23
CA GLU A 124 8.57 -11.11 -5.78
C GLU A 124 7.82 -10.77 -4.49
N GLY A 125 6.67 -11.40 -4.26
CA GLY A 125 5.84 -11.20 -3.07
C GLY A 125 5.07 -9.87 -3.01
N VAL A 126 5.37 -8.89 -3.87
CA VAL A 126 4.65 -7.62 -3.95
C VAL A 126 3.41 -7.79 -4.83
N HIS A 127 2.24 -7.57 -4.25
CA HIS A 127 0.96 -7.58 -4.97
C HIS A 127 0.74 -6.22 -5.67
N PRO A 128 0.00 -6.12 -6.79
CA PRO A 128 -0.31 -4.84 -7.43
C PRO A 128 -1.19 -3.93 -6.57
N THR A 129 -1.88 -4.46 -5.58
CA THR A 129 -2.77 -3.70 -4.69
C THR A 129 -2.21 -3.61 -3.28
N ASN A 130 -2.36 -2.43 -2.67
CA ASN A 130 -1.94 -2.15 -1.30
C ASN A 130 -2.76 -2.90 -0.21
N ASN A 131 -3.63 -3.84 -0.59
CA ASN A 131 -4.56 -4.50 0.31
C ASN A 131 -3.87 -5.17 1.50
N SER A 132 -2.70 -5.75 1.27
CA SER A 132 -1.96 -6.43 2.33
C SER A 132 -1.41 -5.46 3.36
N ALA A 133 -0.95 -4.28 2.94
CA ALA A 133 -0.53 -3.24 3.89
C ALA A 133 -1.73 -2.53 4.54
N GLU A 134 -2.79 -2.24 3.79
CA GLU A 134 -4.05 -1.71 4.33
C GLU A 134 -4.67 -2.65 5.37
N ARG A 135 -4.63 -3.97 5.13
CA ARG A 135 -5.03 -4.97 6.14
C ARG A 135 -4.04 -5.03 7.29
N GLY A 136 -2.75 -4.93 7.00
CA GLY A 136 -1.70 -4.94 8.01
C GLY A 136 -1.86 -3.83 9.03
N ILE A 137 -2.14 -2.59 8.59
CA ILE A 137 -2.28 -1.40 9.44
C ILE A 137 -3.63 -1.32 10.16
N ARG A 138 -4.67 -1.98 9.65
CA ARG A 138 -6.04 -1.89 10.19
C ARG A 138 -6.16 -2.24 11.68
N PRO A 139 -5.50 -3.30 12.21
CA PRO A 139 -5.48 -3.56 13.65
C PRO A 139 -4.94 -2.39 14.48
N ALA A 140 -3.87 -1.73 14.03
CA ALA A 140 -3.30 -0.57 14.71
C ALA A 140 -4.28 0.63 14.73
N VAL A 141 -4.97 0.86 13.60
CA VAL A 141 -5.99 1.92 13.50
C VAL A 141 -7.20 1.63 14.39
N GLN A 142 -7.66 0.37 14.42
CA GLN A 142 -8.77 -0.04 15.29
C GLN A 142 -8.39 0.05 16.76
N TRP A 143 -7.19 -0.42 17.14
CA TRP A 143 -6.67 -0.29 18.50
C TRP A 143 -6.67 1.17 18.96
N ARG A 144 -6.13 2.09 18.14
CA ARG A 144 -6.17 3.52 18.47
C ARG A 144 -7.59 4.03 18.68
N LYS A 145 -8.53 3.63 17.83
CA LYS A 145 -9.92 4.12 17.89
C LYS A 145 -10.64 3.60 19.13
N VAL A 146 -10.46 2.32 19.48
CA VAL A 146 -11.18 1.66 20.58
C VAL A 146 -10.52 1.98 21.93
N CYS A 147 -9.19 1.98 21.99
CA CYS A 147 -8.42 2.15 23.22
C CYS A 147 -7.99 3.61 23.49
N PHE A 148 -8.46 4.57 22.68
CA PHE A 148 -8.09 6.00 22.75
C PHE A 148 -6.58 6.29 22.60
N GLY A 149 -5.83 5.36 22.02
CA GLY A 149 -4.38 5.49 21.83
C GLY A 149 -3.56 5.26 23.10
N ASN A 150 -2.30 5.70 23.09
CA ASN A 150 -1.37 5.53 24.21
C ASN A 150 -1.17 6.84 24.95
N ARG A 151 -1.21 6.80 26.29
CA ARG A 151 -1.01 7.97 27.16
C ARG A 151 0.45 8.15 27.63
N SER A 152 1.34 7.23 27.25
CA SER A 152 2.77 7.28 27.56
C SER A 152 3.62 6.71 26.42
N ASP A 153 4.90 7.12 26.35
CA ASP A 153 5.86 6.58 25.38
C ASP A 153 6.07 5.08 25.56
N ASN A 154 6.15 4.60 26.81
CA ASN A 154 6.27 3.17 27.11
C ASN A 154 5.06 2.38 26.60
N GLY A 155 3.84 2.93 26.74
CA GLY A 155 2.64 2.31 26.17
C GLY A 155 2.67 2.26 24.64
N ALA A 156 3.22 3.30 23.99
CA ALA A 156 3.40 3.33 22.54
C ALA A 156 4.38 2.26 22.06
N VAL A 157 5.51 2.08 22.76
CA VAL A 157 6.49 1.03 22.46
C VAL A 157 5.92 -0.36 22.70
N LEU A 158 5.16 -0.57 23.78
CA LEU A 158 4.51 -1.86 24.03
C LEU A 158 3.51 -2.21 22.91
N THR A 159 2.64 -1.26 22.56
CA THR A 159 1.65 -1.44 21.50
C THR A 159 2.32 -1.78 20.16
N SER A 160 3.44 -1.11 19.83
CA SER A 160 4.17 -1.38 18.60
C SER A 160 4.73 -2.79 18.55
N ARG A 161 5.32 -3.27 19.65
CA ARG A 161 5.86 -4.64 19.78
C ARG A 161 4.76 -5.70 19.72
N LEU A 162 3.61 -5.47 20.36
CA LEU A 162 2.49 -6.41 20.32
C LEU A 162 1.90 -6.55 18.91
N LEU A 163 1.68 -5.42 18.22
CA LEU A 163 1.18 -5.42 16.84
C LEU A 163 2.16 -6.11 15.89
N THR A 164 3.46 -5.89 16.10
CA THR A 164 4.57 -6.54 15.39
C THR A 164 4.54 -8.06 15.54
N ALA A 165 4.59 -8.52 16.79
CA ALA A 165 4.66 -9.94 17.10
C ALA A 165 3.42 -10.65 16.55
N THR A 166 2.24 -10.08 16.83
CA THR A 166 0.96 -10.60 16.33
C THR A 166 0.94 -10.71 14.81
N ARG A 167 1.36 -9.65 14.11
CA ARG A 167 1.36 -9.63 12.65
C ARG A 167 2.32 -10.66 12.06
N THR A 168 3.51 -10.79 12.65
CA THR A 168 4.53 -11.73 12.19
C THR A 168 4.09 -13.17 12.40
N CYS A 169 3.53 -13.50 13.58
CA CYS A 169 2.93 -14.80 13.83
C CYS A 169 1.83 -15.13 12.82
N TRP A 170 0.92 -14.19 12.52
CA TRP A 170 -0.10 -14.40 11.50
C TRP A 170 0.47 -14.67 10.10
N LEU A 171 1.51 -13.94 9.69
CA LEU A 171 2.17 -14.17 8.40
C LEU A 171 2.86 -15.54 8.33
N GLN A 172 3.41 -16.00 9.46
CA GLN A 172 4.03 -17.31 9.61
C GLN A 172 3.02 -18.44 9.87
N LYS A 173 1.70 -18.15 9.92
CA LYS A 173 0.65 -19.10 10.30
C LYS A 173 0.84 -19.71 11.70
N ARG A 174 1.43 -18.95 12.63
CA ARG A 174 1.60 -19.29 14.05
C ARG A 174 0.55 -18.60 14.91
N ASN A 175 0.19 -19.23 16.03
CA ASN A 175 -0.71 -18.62 17.01
C ASN A 175 0.03 -17.49 17.77
N PRO A 176 -0.43 -16.22 17.67
CA PRO A 176 0.24 -15.10 18.33
C PRO A 176 0.12 -15.14 19.86
N LEU A 177 -0.98 -15.69 20.40
CA LEU A 177 -1.17 -15.77 21.84
C LEU A 177 -0.21 -16.77 22.46
N GLU A 178 -0.06 -17.95 21.85
CA GLU A 178 0.92 -18.95 22.26
C GLU A 178 2.34 -18.38 22.22
N PHE A 179 2.71 -17.69 21.13
CA PHE A 179 4.01 -17.03 21.03
C PHE A 179 4.26 -16.04 22.20
N LEU A 180 3.27 -15.22 22.53
CA LEU A 180 3.38 -14.25 23.63
C LEU A 180 3.49 -14.95 24.99
N VAL A 181 2.70 -16.00 25.22
CA VAL A 181 2.75 -16.80 26.46
C VAL A 181 4.13 -17.42 26.63
N GLU A 182 4.64 -18.08 25.60
CA GLU A 182 5.97 -18.71 25.64
C GLU A 182 7.10 -17.68 25.80
N SER A 183 6.96 -16.50 25.18
CA SER A 183 7.90 -15.39 25.37
C SER A 183 7.94 -14.88 26.82
N ILE A 184 6.77 -14.74 27.45
CA ILE A 184 6.66 -14.30 28.85
C ILE A 184 7.18 -15.37 29.80
N LYS A 185 6.86 -16.65 29.54
CA LYS A 185 7.41 -17.78 30.32
C LYS A 185 8.93 -17.78 30.25
N GLY A 186 9.50 -17.75 29.04
CA GLY A 186 10.95 -17.74 28.85
C GLY A 186 11.64 -16.61 29.60
N TYR A 187 11.12 -15.38 29.47
CA TYR A 187 11.62 -14.23 30.22
C TYR A 187 11.59 -14.44 31.74
N ARG A 188 10.49 -14.99 32.27
CA ARG A 188 10.32 -15.22 33.72
C ARG A 188 11.20 -16.35 34.26
N SER A 189 11.45 -17.39 33.47
CA SER A 189 12.31 -18.51 33.84
C SER A 189 13.79 -18.28 33.52
N GLY A 190 14.16 -17.14 32.94
CA GLY A 190 15.53 -16.85 32.49
C GLY A 190 15.98 -17.71 31.31
N SER A 191 15.05 -18.36 30.60
CA SER A 191 15.33 -19.16 29.41
C SER A 191 15.10 -18.34 28.13
N LEU A 192 15.58 -18.87 26.99
CA LEU A 192 15.40 -18.23 25.69
C LEU A 192 13.91 -18.15 25.31
N ALA A 193 13.47 -16.95 24.95
CA ALA A 193 12.17 -16.73 24.33
C ALA A 193 12.14 -17.34 22.91
N PRO A 194 10.98 -17.80 22.42
CA PRO A 194 10.85 -18.32 21.06
C PRO A 194 11.24 -17.26 20.01
N SER A 195 11.90 -17.69 18.93
CA SER A 195 12.23 -16.78 17.82
C SER A 195 10.96 -16.26 17.15
N LEU A 196 10.98 -14.97 16.85
CA LEU A 196 9.96 -14.32 16.03
C LEU A 196 10.26 -14.46 14.53
N LEU A 197 11.52 -14.69 14.13
CA LEU A 197 11.97 -14.84 12.74
C LEU A 197 12.46 -16.26 12.44
#